data_AF-A0A651FTI5-F1
#
_entry.id   AF-A0A651FTI5-F1
#
_cell.length_a   1.000
_cell.length_b   1.000
_cell.length_c   1.000
_cell.angle_alpha   90.00
_cell.angle_beta   90.00
_cell.angle_gamma   90.00
#
_symmetry.space_group_name_H-M   'P 1'
#
loop_
_entity.id
_entity.type
_entity.pdbx_description
1 polymer ?
#
loop_
_entity_poly.entity_id
_entity_poly.type
_entity_poly.pdbx_seq_one_letter_code
_entity_poly.pdbx_strand_id
1 'polypeptide(L)'
;MGQLLLPLFPADTTMITPVLGVENRDGVVYYLLSGMPIYSHKEGDMVKFRFITSHMILHGLCKNRDIVKTFHVSDTSVQRYKKNYPSKVRPPFLGENFEAVRAISCFRMYWIAFKKN
;
A
#
# COMPACT_ATOMS: atom_id res chain seq x y z
N MET A 1 20.56 16.49 25.94
CA MET A 1 19.31 16.66 25.15
C MET A 1 19.47 15.82 23.89
N GLY A 2 18.70 14.75 23.72
CA GLY A 2 18.76 13.90 22.53
C GLY A 2 17.99 14.55 21.38
N GLN A 3 18.67 14.87 20.29
CA GLN A 3 18.06 15.32 19.04
C GLN A 3 17.08 14.25 18.54
N LEU A 4 15.80 14.59 18.38
CA LEU A 4 14.85 13.75 17.66
C LEU A 4 15.26 13.72 16.19
N LEU A 5 15.81 12.60 15.74
CA LEU A 5 16.08 12.36 14.32
C LEU A 5 14.71 12.26 13.61
N LEU A 6 14.29 13.36 12.99
CA LEU A 6 13.14 13.35 12.09
C LEU A 6 13.50 12.45 10.90
N PRO A 7 12.70 11.42 10.59
CA PRO A 7 12.93 10.65 9.39
C PRO A 7 12.81 11.61 8.19
N LEU A 8 13.90 11.74 7.43
CA LEU A 8 13.94 12.53 6.20
C LEU A 8 13.24 11.72 5.11
N PHE A 9 11.95 11.96 4.91
CA PHE A 9 11.21 11.36 3.80
C PHE A 9 11.45 12.17 2.52
N PRO A 10 11.68 11.51 1.37
CA PRO A 10 11.75 12.20 0.09
C PRO A 10 10.46 12.99 -0.15
N ALA A 11 10.56 14.19 -0.74
CA ALA A 11 9.43 15.13 -0.90
C ALA A 11 8.23 14.54 -1.65
N ASP A 12 8.47 13.56 -2.53
CA ASP A 12 7.45 12.90 -3.35
C ASP A 12 6.75 11.73 -2.62
N THR A 13 7.04 11.54 -1.33
CA THR A 13 6.47 10.46 -0.53
C THR A 13 5.14 10.88 0.09
N THR A 14 4.07 10.17 -0.26
CA THR A 14 2.78 10.30 0.40
C THR A 14 2.78 9.50 1.70
N MET A 15 2.66 10.18 2.83
CA MET A 15 2.68 9.55 4.15
C MET A 15 1.30 8.97 4.52
N ILE A 16 1.23 7.66 4.77
CA ILE A 16 0.03 6.97 5.30
C ILE A 16 -0.03 7.13 6.82
N THR A 17 1.12 6.89 7.47
CA THR A 17 1.33 6.92 8.92
C THR A 17 2.67 7.63 9.15
N PRO A 18 2.98 8.21 10.33
CA PRO A 18 4.29 8.85 10.57
C PRO A 18 5.52 7.97 10.28
N VAL A 19 5.34 6.65 10.25
CA VAL A 19 6.40 5.66 9.97
C VAL A 19 6.27 5.07 8.57
N LEU A 20 5.09 5.12 7.94
CA LEU A 20 4.80 4.44 6.67
C LEU A 20 4.50 5.47 5.58
N GLY A 21 5.34 5.50 4.56
CA GLY A 21 5.21 6.33 3.37
C GLY A 21 5.05 5.49 2.11
N VAL A 22 4.52 6.12 1.05
CA VAL A 22 4.39 5.54 -0.27
C VAL A 22 4.91 6.51 -1.30
N GLU A 23 5.78 6.03 -2.17
CA GLU A 23 6.35 6.79 -3.28
C GLU A 23 6.05 6.04 -4.59
N ASN A 24 5.92 6.76 -5.70
CA ASN A 24 5.92 6.17 -7.04
C ASN A 24 7.19 6.62 -7.75
N ARG A 25 7.97 5.66 -8.20
CA ARG A 25 9.13 5.90 -9.06
C ARG A 25 8.89 5.16 -10.36
N ASP A 26 8.80 5.89 -11.45
CA ASP A 26 8.74 5.37 -12.83
C ASP A 26 7.66 4.28 -13.05
N GLY A 27 6.48 4.43 -12.45
CA GLY A 27 5.36 3.49 -12.58
C GLY A 27 5.46 2.26 -11.67
N VAL A 28 6.37 2.29 -10.69
CA VAL A 28 6.47 1.31 -9.60
C VAL A 28 6.21 2.03 -8.28
N VAL A 29 5.22 1.55 -7.57
CA VAL A 29 4.85 2.08 -6.26
C VAL A 29 5.65 1.34 -5.19
N TYR A 30 6.41 2.08 -4.40
CA TYR A 30 7.20 1.59 -3.28
C TYR A 30 6.56 2.01 -1.96
N TYR A 31 6.54 1.07 -1.01
CA TYR A 31 6.10 1.33 0.36
C TYR A 31 7.32 1.39 1.27
N LEU A 32 7.53 2.56 1.86
CA LEU A 32 8.66 2.90 2.70
C LEU A 32 8.25 2.82 4.17
N LEU A 33 8.96 2.06 4.98
CA LEU A 33 8.87 2.12 6.44
C LEU A 33 10.13 2.82 6.98
N SER A 34 9.96 3.95 7.65
CA SER A 34 11.05 4.78 8.16
C SER A 34 12.12 5.11 7.11
N GLY A 35 11.73 5.22 5.83
CA GLY A 35 12.64 5.46 4.71
C GLY A 35 13.23 4.22 4.04
N MET A 36 12.91 3.00 4.52
CA MET A 36 13.35 1.75 3.88
C MET A 36 12.22 1.11 3.05
N PRO A 37 12.45 0.73 1.79
CA PRO A 37 11.46 0.07 0.96
C PRO A 37 11.22 -1.38 1.43
N ILE A 38 9.99 -1.67 1.87
CA ILE A 38 9.59 -3.03 2.29
C ILE A 38 8.85 -3.76 1.17
N TYR A 39 7.99 -3.05 0.44
CA TYR A 39 7.22 -3.62 -0.65
C TYR A 39 7.29 -2.75 -1.89
N SER A 40 7.14 -3.39 -3.04
CA SER A 40 7.02 -2.73 -4.33
C SER A 40 5.98 -3.45 -5.19
N HIS A 41 5.15 -2.71 -5.91
CA HIS A 41 4.30 -3.28 -6.96
C HIS A 41 4.25 -2.34 -8.18
N LYS A 42 4.00 -2.91 -9.36
CA LYS A 42 3.79 -2.13 -10.57
C LYS A 42 2.45 -1.41 -10.49
N GLU A 43 2.39 -0.21 -11.05
CA GLU A 43 1.14 0.53 -11.19
C GLU A 43 0.12 -0.31 -11.97
N GLY A 44 -1.04 -0.58 -11.35
CA GLY A 44 -2.09 -1.45 -11.89
C GLY A 44 -2.11 -2.89 -11.37
N ASP A 45 -1.10 -3.36 -10.63
CA ASP A 45 -1.12 -4.69 -10.00
C ASP A 45 -2.00 -4.70 -8.74
N MET A 46 -3.31 -4.85 -8.97
CA MET A 46 -4.33 -4.85 -7.92
C MET A 46 -4.19 -6.03 -6.95
N VAL A 47 -3.59 -7.14 -7.41
CA VAL A 47 -3.43 -8.35 -6.60
C VAL A 47 -2.38 -8.09 -5.54
N LYS A 48 -1.21 -7.58 -5.96
CA LYS A 48 -0.16 -7.17 -5.01
C LYS A 48 -0.62 -6.04 -4.11
N PHE A 49 -1.33 -5.04 -4.65
CA PHE A 49 -1.90 -3.95 -3.83
C PHE A 49 -2.78 -4.49 -2.68
N ARG A 50 -3.71 -5.40 -2.99
CA ARG A 50 -4.60 -6.01 -1.99
C ARG A 50 -3.85 -6.83 -0.96
N PHE A 51 -2.84 -7.57 -1.40
CA PHE A 51 -1.97 -8.35 -0.51
C PHE A 51 -1.21 -7.45 0.46
N ILE A 52 -0.51 -6.44 -0.07
CA ILE A 52 0.34 -5.52 0.69
C ILE A 52 -0.50 -4.74 1.72
N THR A 53 -1.63 -4.17 1.29
CA THR A 53 -2.52 -3.41 2.19
C THR A 53 -3.09 -4.29 3.30
N SER A 54 -3.54 -5.50 2.98
CA SER A 54 -4.05 -6.44 3.99
C SER A 54 -2.95 -6.87 4.97
N HIS A 55 -1.74 -7.13 4.47
CA HIS A 55 -0.58 -7.48 5.27
C HIS A 55 -0.23 -6.37 6.27
N MET A 56 -0.14 -5.12 5.81
CA MET A 56 0.16 -3.97 6.67
C MET A 56 -0.88 -3.76 7.78
N ILE A 57 -2.17 -3.97 7.48
CA ILE A 57 -3.23 -3.87 8.50
C ILE A 57 -3.11 -4.99 9.53
N LEU A 58 -2.87 -6.23 9.09
CA LEU A 58 -2.77 -7.39 9.98
C LEU A 58 -1.54 -7.31 10.89
N HIS A 59 -0.42 -6.77 10.39
CA HIS A 59 0.78 -6.52 11.18
C HIS A 59 0.70 -5.25 12.05
N GLY A 60 -0.39 -4.48 11.98
CA GLY A 60 -0.59 -3.29 12.81
C GLY A 60 0.20 -2.06 12.37
N LEU A 61 0.77 -2.05 11.16
CA LEU A 61 1.53 -0.92 10.60
C LEU A 61 0.61 0.26 10.19
N CYS A 62 -0.63 -0.05 9.81
CA CYS A 62 -1.62 0.96 9.40
C CYS A 62 -3.03 0.54 9.80
N LYS A 63 -3.94 1.50 9.98
CA LYS A 63 -5.37 1.23 10.18
C LYS A 63 -6.11 1.28 8.84
N ASN A 64 -7.26 0.61 8.77
CA ASN A 64 -8.17 0.66 7.60
C ASN A 64 -8.43 2.11 7.14
N ARG A 65 -8.70 3.01 8.09
CA ARG A 65 -8.97 4.44 7.82
C ARG A 65 -7.82 5.15 7.10
N ASP A 66 -6.58 4.76 7.39
CA ASP A 66 -5.39 5.44 6.86
C ASP A 66 -5.20 5.06 5.38
N ILE A 67 -5.49 3.81 5.03
CA ILE A 67 -5.53 3.31 3.65
C ILE A 67 -6.68 3.96 2.87
N VAL A 68 -7.88 4.04 3.46
CA VAL A 68 -9.05 4.69 2.84
C VAL A 68 -8.75 6.16 2.52
N LYS A 69 -8.11 6.88 3.44
CA LYS A 69 -7.73 8.29 3.25
C LYS A 69 -6.66 8.47 2.18
N THR A 70 -5.63 7.63 2.17
CA THR A 70 -4.50 7.79 1.25
C THR A 70 -4.87 7.37 -0.17
N PHE A 71 -5.40 6.15 -0.32
CA PHE A 71 -5.68 5.55 -1.62
C PHE A 71 -7.09 5.83 -2.14
N HIS A 72 -7.90 6.57 -1.37
CA HIS A 72 -9.27 6.92 -1.72
C HIS A 72 -10.11 5.69 -2.10
N VAL A 73 -9.90 4.56 -1.42
CA VAL A 73 -10.68 3.32 -1.62
C VAL A 73 -11.79 3.21 -0.59
N SER A 74 -12.89 2.54 -0.92
CA SER A 74 -13.99 2.35 0.03
C SER A 74 -13.61 1.42 1.19
N ASP A 75 -14.06 1.75 2.41
CA ASP A 75 -13.79 0.93 3.61
C ASP A 75 -14.31 -0.51 3.46
N THR A 76 -15.47 -0.68 2.82
CA THR A 76 -16.04 -1.99 2.50
C THR A 76 -15.12 -2.84 1.63
N SER A 77 -14.38 -2.23 0.69
CA SER A 77 -13.39 -2.92 -0.12
C SER A 77 -12.18 -3.36 0.71
N VAL A 78 -11.68 -2.49 1.59
CA VAL A 78 -10.54 -2.80 2.47
C VAL A 78 -10.89 -3.95 3.42
N GLN A 79 -12.09 -3.95 3.99
CA GLN A 79 -12.56 -5.07 4.84
C GLN A 79 -12.66 -6.39 4.05
N ARG A 80 -13.12 -6.35 2.80
CA ARG A 80 -13.15 -7.54 1.92
C ARG A 80 -11.74 -8.07 1.65
N TYR A 81 -10.77 -7.20 1.43
CA TYR A 81 -9.37 -7.61 1.18
C TYR A 81 -8.78 -8.32 2.40
N LYS A 82 -9.03 -7.80 3.61
CA LYS A 82 -8.64 -8.45 4.85
C LYS A 82 -9.28 -9.83 5.02
N LYS A 83 -10.58 -9.96 4.74
CA LYS A 83 -11.30 -11.24 4.86
C LYS A 83 -10.77 -12.27 3.85
N ASN A 84 -10.42 -11.81 2.65
CA ASN A 84 -9.86 -12.65 1.60
C ASN A 84 -8.34 -12.79 1.71
N TYR A 85 -7.70 -12.30 2.78
CA TYR A 85 -6.27 -12.47 3.00
C TYR A 85 -6.01 -13.96 3.24
N PRO A 86 -5.32 -14.66 2.32
CA PRO A 86 -5.06 -16.07 2.51
C PRO A 86 -4.13 -16.21 3.72
N SER A 87 -4.53 -16.95 4.75
CA SER A 87 -3.67 -17.21 5.92
C SER A 87 -2.36 -17.94 5.55
N LYS A 88 -2.28 -18.48 4.33
CA LYS A 88 -1.16 -19.26 3.77
C LYS A 88 -0.47 -18.60 2.57
N VAL A 89 -0.64 -17.31 2.29
CA VAL A 89 0.10 -16.71 1.16
C VAL A 89 1.58 -16.60 1.51
N ARG A 90 2.39 -17.36 0.77
CA ARG A 90 3.80 -17.05 0.56
C ARG A 90 3.88 -15.63 -0.02
N PRO A 91 4.71 -14.72 0.50
CA PRO A 91 4.81 -13.38 -0.04
C PRO A 91 5.11 -13.44 -1.55
N PRO A 92 4.43 -12.63 -2.39
CA PRO A 92 4.54 -12.65 -3.85
C PRO A 92 5.90 -12.22 -4.40
N PHE A 93 6.93 -12.12 -3.54
CA PHE A 93 8.33 -12.01 -3.95
C PHE A 93 8.85 -13.32 -4.60
N LEU A 94 8.17 -14.46 -4.37
CA LEU A 94 8.42 -15.75 -5.02
C LEU A 94 7.35 -16.05 -6.08
N GLY A 95 7.34 -15.29 -7.17
CA GLY A 95 7.04 -15.81 -8.52
C GLY A 95 5.70 -16.45 -8.89
N GLU A 96 4.57 -16.27 -8.19
CA GLU A 96 3.28 -16.84 -8.65
C GLU A 96 2.13 -15.82 -8.78
N ASN A 97 1.50 -15.84 -9.96
CA ASN A 97 0.38 -15.01 -10.37
C ASN A 97 -0.91 -15.44 -9.66
N PHE A 98 -1.45 -14.58 -8.80
CA PHE A 98 -2.80 -14.76 -8.27
C PHE A 98 -3.79 -14.08 -9.21
N GLU A 99 -4.73 -14.84 -9.79
CA GLU A 99 -5.76 -14.26 -10.64
C GLU A 99 -6.69 -13.34 -9.83
N ALA A 100 -6.83 -12.12 -10.35
CA ALA A 100 -7.53 -11.02 -9.74
C ALA A 100 -9.05 -11.28 -9.68
N VAL A 101 -9.58 -11.51 -8.48
CA VAL A 101 -11.04 -11.48 -8.28
C VAL A 101 -11.54 -10.04 -8.42
N ARG A 102 -12.06 -9.71 -9.61
CA ARG A 102 -12.93 -8.57 -10.00
C ARG A 102 -12.60 -7.23 -9.32
N ALA A 103 -11.84 -6.38 -10.01
CA ALA A 103 -11.36 -5.08 -9.51
C ALA A 103 -11.69 -3.88 -10.42
N ILE A 104 -12.81 -3.91 -11.15
CA ILE A 104 -13.11 -2.88 -12.17
C ILE A 104 -13.45 -1.51 -11.53
N SER A 105 -13.92 -1.46 -10.28
CA SER A 105 -14.30 -0.19 -9.63
C SER A 105 -13.13 0.56 -8.94
N CYS A 106 -12.10 -0.13 -8.45
CA CYS A 106 -11.02 0.54 -7.69
C CYS A 106 -9.94 1.18 -8.57
N PHE A 107 -9.83 0.78 -9.83
CA PHE A 107 -8.77 1.26 -10.73
C PHE A 107 -8.83 2.78 -10.93
N ARG A 108 -10.04 3.34 -11.05
CA ARG A 108 -10.24 4.77 -11.28
C ARG A 108 -9.95 5.63 -10.06
N MET A 109 -10.12 5.11 -8.84
CA MET A 109 -9.81 5.85 -7.61
C MET A 109 -8.32 5.82 -7.29
N TYR A 110 -7.66 4.68 -7.52
CA TYR A 110 -6.22 4.53 -7.33
C TYR A 110 -5.40 5.46 -8.24
N TRP A 111 -5.81 5.58 -9.51
CA TRP A 111 -5.15 6.45 -10.50
C TRP A 111 -5.30 7.94 -10.21
N ILE A 112 -6.42 8.38 -9.61
CA ILE A 112 -6.66 9.80 -9.29
C ILE A 112 -5.78 10.26 -8.12
N ALA A 113 -5.47 9.37 -7.17
CA ALA A 113 -4.63 9.70 -6.01
C ALA A 113 -3.16 9.93 -6.37
N PHE A 114 -2.65 9.27 -7.42
CA PHE A 114 -1.23 9.33 -7.79
C PHE A 114 -0.87 10.42 -8.82
N LYS A 115 -1.86 10.97 -9.55
CA LYS A 115 -1.62 11.96 -10.62
C LYS A 115 -1.63 13.42 -10.16
N LYS A 116 -1.63 13.68 -8.84
CA LYS A 116 -1.73 15.02 -8.25
C LYS A 116 -0.46 15.56 -7.60
N ASN A 117 0.65 14.82 -7.68
CA ASN A 117 2.00 15.33 -7.42
C ASN A 117 2.73 15.52 -8.76
#